data_AF-A0A5C4N6G5-F1
#
_entry.id   AF-A0A5C4N6G5-F1
#
_cell.length_a   1.000
_cell.length_b   1.000
_cell.length_c   1.000
_cell.angle_alpha   90.00
_cell.angle_beta   90.00
_cell.angle_gamma   90.00
#
_symmetry.space_group_name_H-M   'P 1'
#
loop_
_entity.id
_entity.type
_entity.pdbx_description
1 polymer ?
#
loop_
_entity_poly.entity_id
_entity_poly.type
_entity_poly.pdbx_seq_one_letter_code
_entity_poly.pdbx_strand_id
1 'polypeptide(L)'
;MPVRVQEAASLRLDEIYRYTRDRWGAAQAERYITDLFAAFDKIESHGVISRPIPAEFGVEGFYLRQGHHVVYWRRLSNGDIGIVTILHEAMHQMDRFREDLGG
;
A
#
# COMPACT_ATOMS: atom_id res chain seq x y z
N MET A 1 10.87 -12.81 -4.07
CA MET A 1 11.77 -11.68 -3.81
C MET A 1 11.33 -10.98 -2.53
N PRO A 2 12.21 -10.28 -1.79
CA PRO A 2 11.80 -9.63 -0.55
C PRO A 2 10.94 -8.38 -0.83
N VAL A 3 10.02 -8.12 0.10
CA VAL A 3 9.19 -6.90 0.11
C VAL A 3 9.89 -5.85 0.98
N ARG A 4 9.96 -4.62 0.48
CA ARG A 4 10.50 -3.43 1.15
C ARG A 4 9.37 -2.43 1.35
N VAL A 5 9.00 -2.19 2.61
CA VAL A 5 8.07 -1.10 2.94
C VAL A 5 8.86 0.20 2.98
N GLN A 6 8.53 1.16 2.11
CA GLN A 6 9.19 2.47 2.11
C GLN A 6 8.71 3.33 3.27
N GLU A 7 9.48 4.36 3.61
CA GLU A 7 9.20 5.24 4.75
C GLU A 7 7.78 5.84 4.70
N ALA A 8 7.37 6.37 3.54
CA ALA A 8 6.03 6.90 3.34
C ALA A 8 4.95 5.85 3.63
N ALA A 9 5.08 4.63 3.10
CA ALA A 9 4.17 3.52 3.38
C ALA A 9 4.17 3.11 4.86
N SER A 10 5.32 3.16 5.54
CA SER A 10 5.40 2.88 6.98
C SER A 10 4.58 3.88 7.79
N LEU A 11 4.68 5.17 7.48
CA LEU A 11 3.87 6.21 8.12
C LEU A 11 2.37 5.98 7.87
N ARG A 12 2.00 5.52 6.66
CA ARG A 12 0.61 5.16 6.37
C ARG A 12 0.12 3.97 7.20
N LEU A 13 0.93 2.92 7.34
CA LEU A 13 0.56 1.76 8.15
C LEU A 13 0.29 2.16 9.61
N ASP A 14 1.10 3.06 10.16
CA ASP A 14 0.89 3.63 11.50
C ASP A 14 -0.43 4.39 11.60
N GLU A 15 -0.73 5.26 10.63
CA GLU A 15 -2.01 6.00 10.56
C GLU A 15 -3.20 5.02 10.50
N ILE A 16 -3.11 4.01 9.64
CA ILE A 16 -4.13 2.97 9.46
C ILE A 16 -4.34 2.18 10.75
N TYR A 17 -3.26 1.80 11.44
CA TYR A 17 -3.34 1.07 12.70
C TYR A 17 -4.03 1.91 13.78
N ARG A 18 -3.58 3.16 13.99
CA ARG A 18 -4.16 4.07 14.99
C ARG A 18 -5.64 4.31 14.71
N TYR A 19 -5.98 4.67 13.47
CA TYR A 19 -7.36 4.90 13.07
C TYR A 19 -8.25 3.67 13.29
N THR A 20 -7.78 2.50 12.86
CA THR A 20 -8.52 1.25 13.02
C THR A 20 -8.69 0.89 14.50
N ARG A 21 -7.64 1.06 15.30
CA ARG A 21 -7.67 0.77 16.73
C ARG A 21 -8.64 1.67 17.46
N ASP A 22 -8.60 2.97 17.19
CA ASP A 22 -9.40 3.95 17.92
C ASP A 22 -10.90 3.79 17.61
N ARG A 23 -11.24 3.24 16.43
CA ARG A 23 -12.63 3.05 16.00
C ARG A 23 -13.19 1.65 16.27
N TRP A 24 -12.37 0.60 16.25
CA TRP A 24 -12.82 -0.80 16.35
C TRP A 24 -12.01 -1.68 17.32
N GLY A 25 -11.01 -1.12 18.00
CA GLY A 25 -10.17 -1.82 18.98
C GLY A 25 -8.91 -2.46 18.41
N ALA A 26 -7.97 -2.80 19.29
CA ALA A 26 -6.64 -3.29 18.94
C ALA A 26 -6.65 -4.60 18.13
N ALA A 27 -7.52 -5.55 18.49
CA ALA A 27 -7.63 -6.83 17.79
C ALA A 27 -8.00 -6.64 16.30
N GLN A 28 -8.88 -5.68 16.00
CA GLN A 28 -9.26 -5.38 14.62
C GLN A 28 -8.11 -4.69 13.88
N ALA A 29 -7.37 -3.79 14.53
CA ALA A 29 -6.23 -3.11 13.95
C ALA A 29 -5.09 -4.08 13.62
N GLU A 30 -4.75 -4.97 14.55
CA GLU A 30 -3.73 -6.02 14.34
C GLU A 30 -4.10 -6.91 13.18
N ARG A 31 -5.33 -7.44 13.16
CA ARG A 31 -5.81 -8.27 12.05
C ARG A 31 -5.71 -7.55 10.72
N TYR A 32 -6.10 -6.27 10.67
CA TYR A 32 -6.09 -5.51 9.43
C TYR A 32 -4.66 -5.26 8.90
N ILE A 33 -3.72 -4.95 9.78
CA ILE A 33 -2.30 -4.83 9.41
C ILE A 33 -1.74 -6.17 8.96
N THR A 34 -2.03 -7.26 9.67
CA THR A 34 -1.61 -8.61 9.24
C THR A 34 -2.13 -8.97 7.85
N ASP A 35 -3.39 -8.65 7.55
CA ASP A 35 -3.99 -8.89 6.24
C ASP A 35 -3.34 -8.06 5.12
N LEU A 36 -2.83 -6.86 5.42
CA LEU A 36 -2.05 -6.06 4.48
C LEU A 36 -0.69 -6.70 4.18
N PHE A 37 0.07 -7.09 5.22
CA PHE A 37 1.36 -7.76 5.03
C PHE A 37 1.22 -9.09 4.28
N ALA A 38 0.21 -9.89 4.62
CA ALA A 38 -0.09 -11.12 3.90
C ALA A 38 -0.46 -10.89 2.42
N ALA A 39 -1.02 -9.72 2.08
CA ALA A 39 -1.24 -9.35 0.69
C ALA A 39 0.07 -8.97 -0.02
N PHE A 40 1.01 -8.31 0.68
CA PHE A 40 2.30 -7.94 0.10
C PHE A 40 3.13 -9.18 -0.27
N ASP A 41 3.15 -10.19 0.59
CA ASP A 41 3.87 -11.45 0.35
C ASP A 41 3.34 -12.22 -0.87
N LYS A 42 2.08 -11.96 -1.25
CA LYS A 42 1.42 -12.61 -2.39
C LYS A 42 1.61 -11.89 -3.72
N ILE A 43 2.28 -10.73 -3.75
CA ILE A 43 2.47 -9.96 -4.98
C ILE A 43 3.31 -10.74 -5.99
N GLU A 44 4.44 -11.34 -5.57
CA GLU A 44 5.31 -12.12 -6.45
C GLU A 44 4.66 -13.40 -6.97
N SER A 45 3.84 -14.05 -6.15
CA SER A 45 3.18 -15.30 -6.53
C SER A 45 1.90 -15.07 -7.36
N HIS A 46 1.59 -13.82 -7.71
CA HIS A 46 0.33 -13.43 -8.34
C HIS A 46 -0.91 -13.88 -7.55
N GLY A 47 -0.77 -14.09 -6.23
CA GLY A 47 -1.87 -14.43 -5.33
C GLY A 47 -2.79 -13.25 -5.02
N VAL A 48 -2.43 -12.06 -5.51
CA VAL A 48 -3.22 -10.82 -5.47
C VAL A 48 -3.25 -10.20 -6.87
N ILE A 49 -4.40 -9.64 -7.23
CA ILE A 49 -4.57 -8.96 -8.53
C ILE A 49 -3.95 -7.57 -8.44
N SER A 50 -2.79 -7.41 -9.07
CA SER A 50 -2.14 -6.12 -9.27
C SER A 50 -2.49 -5.56 -10.65
N ARG A 51 -2.80 -4.27 -10.71
CA ARG A 51 -3.08 -3.52 -11.94
C ARG A 51 -2.00 -2.48 -12.17
N PRO A 52 -1.56 -2.24 -13.42
CA PRO A 52 -0.62 -1.18 -13.70
C PRO A 52 -1.24 0.18 -13.37
N ILE A 53 -0.42 1.09 -12.86
CA ILE A 53 -0.81 2.50 -12.74
C ILE A 53 -0.95 3.05 -14.17
N PRO A 54 -2.06 3.75 -14.50
CA PRO A 54 -2.22 4.33 -15.83
C PRO A 54 -1.07 5.28 -16.20
N ALA A 55 -0.58 5.18 -17.44
CA ALA A 55 0.59 5.93 -17.90
C ALA A 55 0.41 7.46 -17.84
N GLU A 56 -0.83 7.95 -17.88
CA GLU A 56 -1.17 9.37 -17.73
C GLU A 56 -0.72 9.99 -16.39
N PHE A 57 -0.46 9.17 -15.37
CA PHE A 57 0.06 9.62 -14.09
C PHE A 57 1.58 9.82 -14.08
N GLY A 58 2.30 9.40 -15.13
CA GLY A 58 3.75 9.58 -15.26
C GLY A 58 4.58 8.76 -14.26
N VAL A 59 3.98 7.77 -13.60
CA VAL A 59 4.64 6.92 -12.59
C VAL A 59 4.59 5.46 -13.03
N GLU A 60 5.75 4.81 -13.06
CA GLU A 60 5.84 3.36 -13.24
C GLU A 60 5.54 2.63 -11.93
N GLY A 61 4.56 1.73 -11.99
CA GLY A 61 4.21 0.92 -10.84
C GLY A 61 2.87 0.21 -11.02
N PHE A 62 2.44 -0.41 -9.95
CA PHE A 62 1.22 -1.18 -9.86
C PHE A 62 0.46 -0.78 -8.61
N TYR A 63 -0.82 -1.09 -8.60
CA TYR A 63 -1.65 -1.00 -7.41
C TYR A 63 -2.47 -2.28 -7.24
N LEU A 64 -2.78 -2.58 -5.99
CA LEU A 64 -3.74 -3.62 -5.61
C LEU A 64 -4.70 -3.08 -4.57
N ARG A 65 -5.87 -3.70 -4.44
CA ARG A 65 -6.86 -3.34 -3.42
C ARG A 65 -6.85 -4.38 -2.32
N GLN A 66 -6.86 -3.93 -1.07
CA GLN A 66 -6.99 -4.79 0.09
C GLN A 66 -7.92 -4.15 1.13
N GLY A 67 -9.14 -4.68 1.24
CA GLY A 67 -10.22 -4.05 2.00
C GLY A 67 -10.51 -2.64 1.47
N HIS A 68 -10.51 -1.64 2.36
CA HIS A 68 -10.75 -0.23 2.04
C HIS A 68 -9.49 0.55 1.61
N HIS A 69 -8.36 -0.13 1.42
CA HIS A 69 -7.11 0.50 1.05
C HIS A 69 -6.62 0.06 -0.33
N VAL A 70 -5.96 0.98 -1.01
CA VAL A 70 -5.24 0.79 -2.26
C VAL A 70 -3.74 0.86 -1.95
N VAL A 71 -3.04 -0.23 -2.22
CA VAL A 71 -1.60 -0.35 -1.97
C VAL A 71 -0.89 -0.12 -3.29
N TYR A 72 0.02 0.87 -3.31
CA TYR A 72 0.85 1.17 -4.47
C TYR A 72 2.23 0.55 -4.28
N TRP A 73 2.72 -0.14 -5.30
CA TRP A 73 4.00 -0.80 -5.27
C TRP A 73 4.71 -0.74 -6.62
N ARG A 74 6.04 -0.87 -6.62
CA ARG A 74 6.84 -0.97 -7.84
C ARG A 74 7.97 -1.96 -7.67
N ARG A 75 8.58 -2.40 -8.78
CA ARG A 75 9.87 -3.10 -8.73
C ARG A 75 10.97 -2.08 -8.49
N LEU A 76 11.85 -2.35 -7.54
CA LEU A 76 13.05 -1.57 -7.27
C LEU A 76 14.17 -1.99 -8.23
N SER A 77 15.23 -1.19 -8.32
CA SER A 77 16.37 -1.47 -9.22
C SER A 77 17.07 -2.79 -8.94
N ASN A 78 16.99 -3.30 -7.70
CA ASN A 78 17.53 -4.59 -7.30
C ASN A 78 16.57 -5.78 -7.53
N GLY A 79 15.39 -5.53 -8.12
CA GLY A 79 14.34 -6.52 -8.35
C GLY A 79 13.33 -6.68 -7.21
N ASP A 80 13.61 -6.13 -6.02
CA ASP A 80 12.71 -6.21 -4.86
C ASP A 80 11.37 -5.52 -5.14
N ILE A 81 10.35 -5.89 -4.37
CA ILE A 81 9.08 -5.16 -4.35
C ILE A 81 9.22 -4.01 -3.37
N GLY A 82 9.00 -2.78 -3.83
CA GLY A 82 8.86 -1.61 -2.98
C GLY A 82 7.40 -1.23 -2.79
N ILE A 83 6.88 -1.32 -1.56
CA ILE A 83 5.58 -0.73 -1.21
C ILE A 83 5.80 0.77 -1.00
N VAL A 84 5.22 1.58 -1.89
CA VAL A 84 5.50 3.03 -1.99
C VAL A 84 4.60 3.82 -1.04
N THR A 85 3.29 3.59 -1.11
CA THR A 85 2.29 4.25 -0.26
C THR A 85 1.02 3.39 -0.19
N ILE A 86 0.19 3.67 0.82
CA ILE A 86 -1.10 3.00 1.04
C ILE A 86 -2.15 4.07 1.24
N LEU A 87 -3.12 4.11 0.32
CA LEU A 87 -4.17 5.13 0.30
C LEU A 87 -5.52 4.52 0.66
N HIS A 88 -6.34 5.25 1.41
CA HIS A 88 -7.72 4.86 1.68
C HIS A 88 -8.61 5.20 0.47
N GLU A 89 -9.46 4.27 0.05
CA GLU A 89 -10.29 4.33 -1.17
C GLU A 89 -11.14 5.61 -1.27
N ALA A 90 -11.74 6.04 -0.17
CA ALA A 90 -12.64 7.19 -0.12
C ALA A 90 -12.03 8.49 0.45
N MET A 91 -10.89 8.43 1.12
CA MET A 91 -10.34 9.58 1.88
C MET A 91 -9.07 10.19 1.27
N HIS A 92 -8.38 9.51 0.35
CA HIS A 92 -7.05 9.94 -0.13
C HIS A 92 -6.92 10.12 -1.64
N GLN A 93 -8.02 10.10 -2.39
CA GLN A 93 -7.98 10.17 -3.85
C GLN A 93 -7.67 11.56 -4.44
N MET A 94 -7.80 12.67 -3.70
CA MET A 94 -7.74 14.01 -4.32
C MET A 94 -6.57 14.91 -3.90
N ASP A 95 -5.97 14.78 -2.70
CA ASP A 95 -4.94 15.74 -2.25
C ASP A 95 -3.50 15.19 -2.14
N ARG A 96 -3.26 13.88 -2.00
CA ARG A 96 -1.93 13.35 -1.60
C ARG A 96 -1.19 12.49 -2.63
N PHE A 97 -1.82 12.16 -3.75
CA PHE A 97 -1.25 11.24 -4.73
C PHE A 97 0.03 11.77 -5.42
N ARG A 98 0.15 13.08 -5.61
CA ARG A 98 1.32 13.70 -6.28
C ARG A 98 2.54 13.87 -5.37
N GLU A 99 2.32 14.04 -4.06
CA GLU A 99 3.40 14.33 -3.10
C GLU A 99 4.17 13.04 -2.73
N ASP A 100 3.45 11.92 -2.56
CA ASP A 100 4.05 10.64 -2.16
C ASP A 100 4.78 9.92 -3.32
N LEU A 101 4.51 10.27 -4.59
CA LEU A 101 5.05 9.60 -5.78
C LEU A 101 6.11 10.41 -6.55
N GLY A 102 6.27 11.69 -6.24
CA GLY A 102 7.15 12.63 -6.96
C GLY A 102 8.56 12.80 -6.36
N GLY A 103 8.92 12.02 -5.34
CA GLY A 103 10.23 12.04 -4.67
C GLY A 103 11.21 11.00 -5.19
#